data_AF-A0A9P8BYZ2-F1
#
_entry.id   AF-A0A9P8BYZ2-F1
#
_cell.length_a   1.000
_cell.length_b   1.000
_cell.length_c   1.000
_cell.angle_alpha   90.00
_cell.angle_beta   90.00
_cell.angle_gamma   90.00
#
_symmetry.space_group_name_H-M   'P 1'
#
loop_
_entity.id
_entity.type
_entity.pdbx_description
1 polymer ?
#
loop_
_entity_poly.entity_id
_entity_poly.type
_entity_poly.pdbx_seq_one_letter_code
_entity_poly.pdbx_strand_id
1 'polypeptide(L)'
;MSIYMSHRPRPDYLFSQLTHFHLAVDLTEPTLCHFASILPVLPLIHFGTDQRPQSLLKYVDFNTLHSISLFRMDEGYLQPMFDNLLSGSHPCQLEKLFLGGMTGIEGLPGGLKALPLKGLRMIGLPLEALDSTFRCLNLSKLTPLSILHAHYDWSTETLLGSRTNEFTEQFCMHLEKASEVLEEFGMMKDIVERVKRRHVQ
;
A
#
# COMPACT_ATOMS: atom_id res chain seq x y z
N MET A 1 -19.71 -10.89 21.03
CA MET A 1 -20.98 -11.21 20.31
C MET A 1 -21.12 -10.16 19.21
N SER A 2 -20.60 -10.46 18.01
CA SER A 2 -20.56 -9.50 16.88
C SER A 2 -21.80 -9.71 16.01
N ILE A 3 -22.65 -8.69 15.93
CA ILE A 3 -23.84 -8.68 15.08
C ILE A 3 -23.36 -8.26 13.68
N TYR A 4 -23.00 -9.22 12.84
CA TYR A 4 -22.88 -8.97 11.40
C TYR A 4 -24.29 -8.72 10.86
N MET A 5 -24.75 -7.47 10.90
CA MET A 5 -25.91 -7.08 10.12
C MET A 5 -25.54 -7.21 8.65
N SER A 6 -26.07 -8.26 7.99
CA SER A 6 -26.03 -8.37 6.54
C SER A 6 -26.95 -7.29 5.94
N HIS A 7 -26.48 -6.05 5.94
CA HIS A 7 -27.11 -5.00 5.16
C HIS A 7 -26.79 -5.28 3.70
N ARG A 8 -27.71 -6.00 3.03
CA ARG A 8 -27.76 -5.99 1.58
C ARG A 8 -27.80 -4.52 1.14
N PRO A 9 -26.89 -4.07 0.26
CA PRO A 9 -26.87 -2.68 -0.17
C PRO A 9 -28.24 -2.29 -0.71
N ARG A 10 -28.80 -1.17 -0.25
CA ARG A 10 -29.97 -0.59 -0.92
C ARG A 10 -29.51 -0.15 -2.31
N PRO A 11 -30.21 -0.57 -3.39
CA PRO A 11 -29.80 -0.27 -4.77
C PRO A 11 -29.68 1.24 -5.06
N ASP A 12 -30.30 2.10 -4.23
CA ASP A 12 -30.32 3.56 -4.41
C ASP A 12 -29.25 4.30 -3.58
N TYR A 13 -28.21 3.62 -3.09
CA TYR A 13 -27.14 4.29 -2.35
C TYR A 13 -26.23 5.10 -3.30
N LEU A 14 -25.93 6.36 -2.93
CA LEU A 14 -25.25 7.36 -3.77
C LEU A 14 -23.88 6.91 -4.32
N PHE A 15 -23.23 5.93 -3.69
CA PHE A 15 -21.92 5.41 -4.09
C PHE A 15 -21.95 3.94 -4.51
N SER A 16 -23.11 3.36 -4.83
CA SER A 16 -23.20 1.93 -5.21
C SER A 16 -22.38 1.57 -6.45
N GLN A 17 -22.05 2.54 -7.30
CA GLN A 17 -21.21 2.38 -8.50
C GLN A 17 -19.74 2.77 -8.27
N LEU A 18 -19.37 3.25 -7.08
CA LEU A 18 -18.01 3.67 -6.79
C LEU A 18 -17.12 2.43 -6.67
N THR A 19 -16.19 2.27 -7.62
CA THR A 19 -15.25 1.15 -7.70
C THR A 19 -13.81 1.55 -7.41
N HIS A 20 -13.49 2.84 -7.48
CA HIS A 20 -12.15 3.37 -7.27
C HIS A 20 -12.24 4.51 -6.28
N PHE A 21 -11.54 4.39 -5.15
CA PHE A 21 -11.60 5.38 -4.10
C PHE A 21 -10.21 5.64 -3.53
N HIS A 22 -9.78 6.90 -3.54
CA HIS A 22 -8.44 7.30 -3.07
C HIS A 22 -8.57 8.49 -2.12
N LEU A 23 -7.99 8.35 -0.92
CA LEU A 23 -8.01 9.35 0.13
C LEU A 23 -6.58 9.82 0.45
N ALA A 24 -6.24 11.02 -0.01
CA ALA A 24 -4.98 11.70 0.29
C ALA A 24 -5.26 13.10 0.87
N VAL A 25 -6.21 13.17 1.80
CA VAL A 25 -6.73 14.42 2.38
C VAL A 25 -7.05 14.24 3.86
N ASP A 26 -7.07 15.36 4.57
CA ASP A 26 -7.49 15.40 5.97
C ASP A 26 -9.00 15.27 6.08
N LEU A 27 -9.42 14.26 6.82
CA LEU A 27 -10.81 14.02 7.10
C LEU A 27 -11.11 14.34 8.55
N THR A 28 -12.27 14.96 8.77
CA THR A 28 -12.81 15.13 10.12
C THR A 28 -13.30 13.78 10.66
N GLU A 29 -13.36 13.62 11.98
CA GLU A 29 -13.87 12.39 12.61
C GLU A 29 -15.29 12.00 12.12
N PRO A 30 -16.27 12.93 11.99
CA PRO A 30 -17.56 12.61 11.40
C PRO A 30 -17.46 12.04 9.97
N THR A 31 -16.53 12.57 9.16
CA THR A 31 -16.30 12.07 7.80
C THR A 31 -15.66 10.68 7.79
N LEU A 32 -14.70 10.42 8.69
CA LEU A 32 -14.13 9.08 8.88
C LEU A 32 -15.19 8.07 9.31
N CYS A 33 -16.03 8.41 10.29
CA CYS A 33 -17.15 7.58 10.71
C CYS A 33 -18.12 7.28 9.56
N HIS A 34 -18.42 8.30 8.73
CA HIS A 34 -19.25 8.10 7.56
C HIS A 34 -18.61 7.11 6.57
N PHE A 35 -17.34 7.29 6.21
CA PHE A 35 -16.65 6.37 5.30
C PHE A 35 -16.54 4.96 5.87
N ALA A 36 -16.23 4.82 7.16
CA ALA A 36 -16.20 3.52 7.83
C ALA A 36 -17.53 2.78 7.74
N SER A 37 -18.67 3.49 7.76
CA SER A 37 -19.99 2.88 7.65
C SER A 37 -20.36 2.39 6.25
N ILE A 38 -19.68 2.89 5.21
CA ILE A 38 -20.06 2.64 3.80
C ILE A 38 -19.03 1.77 3.09
N LEU A 39 -17.74 1.87 3.44
CA LEU A 39 -16.65 1.08 2.84
C LEU A 39 -16.94 -0.43 2.77
N PRO A 40 -17.52 -1.08 3.80
CA PRO A 40 -17.78 -2.51 3.76
C PRO A 40 -18.79 -2.95 2.69
N VAL A 41 -19.59 -2.02 2.16
CA VAL A 41 -20.63 -2.32 1.16
C VAL A 41 -20.30 -1.79 -0.24
N LEU A 42 -19.17 -1.09 -0.40
CA LEU A 42 -18.74 -0.59 -1.69
C LEU A 42 -18.04 -1.69 -2.50
N PRO A 43 -18.35 -1.84 -3.80
CA PRO A 43 -17.68 -2.81 -4.67
C PRO A 43 -16.33 -2.26 -5.16
N LEU A 44 -15.43 -1.93 -4.23
CA LEU A 44 -14.15 -1.33 -4.55
C LEU A 44 -13.21 -2.32 -5.23
N ILE A 45 -12.79 -1.97 -6.45
CA ILE A 45 -11.72 -2.63 -7.19
C ILE A 45 -10.37 -1.99 -6.82
N HIS A 46 -10.37 -0.69 -6.50
CA HIS A 46 -9.19 0.05 -6.06
C HIS A 46 -9.46 0.88 -4.81
N PHE A 47 -8.53 0.81 -3.86
CA PHE A 47 -8.51 1.64 -2.66
C PHE A 47 -7.14 2.28 -2.45
N GLY A 48 -7.13 3.58 -2.19
CA GLY A 48 -5.92 4.33 -1.85
C GLY A 48 -6.08 5.12 -0.57
N THR A 49 -5.07 5.14 0.27
CA THR A 49 -5.05 5.96 1.48
C THR A 49 -3.64 6.36 1.89
N ASP A 50 -3.52 7.51 2.55
CA ASP A 50 -2.30 7.89 3.28
C ASP A 50 -2.41 7.63 4.80
N GLN A 51 -1.40 8.07 5.56
CA GLN A 51 -1.31 7.91 7.02
C GLN A 51 -2.56 8.33 7.79
N ARG A 52 -3.29 9.35 7.35
CA ARG A 52 -4.33 9.96 8.20
C ARG A 52 -5.65 9.19 8.16
N PRO A 53 -6.22 8.84 6.99
CA PRO A 53 -7.36 7.93 6.90
C PRO A 53 -6.99 6.45 7.04
N GLN A 54 -5.78 6.09 7.47
CA GLN A 54 -5.33 4.69 7.54
C GLN A 54 -6.23 3.78 8.39
N SER A 55 -6.93 4.34 9.38
CA SER A 55 -7.89 3.61 10.21
C SER A 55 -9.07 3.05 9.41
N LEU A 56 -9.32 3.59 8.20
CA LEU A 56 -10.36 3.12 7.29
C LEU A 56 -10.01 1.79 6.62
N LEU A 57 -8.73 1.43 6.55
CA LEU A 57 -8.24 0.23 5.88
C LEU A 57 -8.91 -1.06 6.41
N LYS A 58 -9.21 -1.11 7.71
CA LYS A 58 -9.87 -2.25 8.36
C LYS A 58 -11.35 -2.45 7.97
N TYR A 59 -11.97 -1.46 7.34
CA TYR A 59 -13.37 -1.53 6.88
C TYR A 59 -13.49 -1.83 5.38
N VAL A 60 -12.38 -1.91 4.66
CA VAL A 60 -12.36 -2.24 3.23
C VAL A 60 -12.68 -3.73 3.06
N ASP A 61 -13.58 -4.03 2.12
CA ASP A 61 -13.81 -5.41 1.69
C ASP A 61 -12.71 -5.84 0.70
N PHE A 62 -11.72 -6.57 1.21
CA PHE A 62 -10.59 -7.06 0.40
C PHE A 62 -10.97 -8.16 -0.61
N ASN A 63 -12.19 -8.71 -0.54
CA ASN A 63 -12.62 -9.76 -1.47
C ASN A 63 -12.85 -9.24 -2.88
N THR A 64 -13.16 -7.96 -3.03
CA THR A 64 -13.41 -7.30 -4.32
C THR A 64 -12.20 -6.50 -4.81
N LEU A 65 -11.21 -6.31 -3.96
CA LEU A 65 -10.09 -5.40 -4.19
C LEU A 65 -9.02 -6.04 -5.09
N HIS A 66 -8.73 -5.41 -6.22
CA HIS A 66 -7.67 -5.83 -7.15
C HIS A 66 -6.42 -4.96 -7.01
N SER A 67 -6.58 -3.75 -6.49
CA SER A 67 -5.49 -2.79 -6.37
C SER A 67 -5.56 -2.00 -5.07
N ILE A 68 -4.41 -1.83 -4.42
CA ILE A 68 -4.29 -0.98 -3.24
C ILE A 68 -3.09 -0.04 -3.33
N SER A 69 -3.25 1.17 -2.81
CA SER A 69 -2.22 2.20 -2.75
C SER A 69 -2.09 2.77 -1.35
N LEU A 70 -0.96 2.52 -0.70
CA LEU A 70 -0.70 2.92 0.68
C LEU A 70 0.50 3.86 0.74
N PHE A 71 0.33 4.99 1.41
CA PHE A 71 1.36 6.01 1.51
C PHE A 71 1.58 6.46 2.96
N ARG A 72 2.83 6.60 3.39
CA ARG A 72 3.23 7.07 4.74
C ARG A 72 2.65 6.26 5.89
N MET A 73 2.54 4.94 5.71
CA MET A 73 2.05 4.04 6.75
C MET A 73 3.20 3.44 7.55
N ASP A 74 2.94 3.13 8.82
CA ASP A 74 3.75 2.17 9.57
C ASP A 74 3.21 0.74 9.42
N GLU A 75 4.07 -0.24 9.71
CA GLU A 75 3.71 -1.65 9.65
C GLU A 75 2.58 -2.07 10.61
N GLY A 76 2.46 -1.41 11.76
CA GLY A 76 1.40 -1.70 12.72
C GLY A 76 0.01 -1.54 12.11
N TYR A 77 -0.15 -0.62 11.15
CA TYR A 77 -1.39 -0.45 10.39
C TYR A 77 -1.52 -1.41 9.20
N LEU A 78 -0.42 -1.93 8.67
CA LEU A 78 -0.46 -2.92 7.60
C LEU A 78 -0.75 -4.33 8.10
N GLN A 79 -0.29 -4.69 9.30
CA GLN A 79 -0.42 -6.06 9.81
C GLN A 79 -1.86 -6.57 9.80
N PRO A 80 -2.88 -5.80 10.25
CA PRO A 80 -4.27 -6.26 10.18
C PRO A 80 -4.78 -6.49 8.76
N MET A 81 -4.28 -5.72 7.78
CA MET A 81 -4.59 -5.94 6.37
C MET A 81 -3.99 -7.26 5.89
N PHE A 82 -2.71 -7.52 6.16
CA PHE A 82 -2.09 -8.78 5.79
C PHE A 82 -2.76 -9.96 6.50
N ASP A 83 -3.06 -9.85 7.79
CA ASP A 83 -3.77 -10.89 8.53
C ASP A 83 -5.13 -11.22 7.88
N ASN A 84 -5.86 -10.20 7.43
CA ASN A 84 -7.13 -10.38 6.72
C ASN A 84 -6.92 -11.09 5.36
N LEU A 85 -6.03 -10.55 4.53
CA LEU A 85 -5.70 -11.09 3.20
C LEU A 85 -5.17 -12.53 3.25
N LEU A 86 -4.50 -12.89 4.36
CA LEU A 86 -3.85 -14.19 4.56
C LEU A 86 -4.66 -15.15 5.44
N SER A 87 -5.79 -14.72 6.00
CA SER A 87 -6.65 -15.53 6.86
C SER A 87 -7.20 -16.80 6.19
N GLY A 88 -7.04 -16.94 4.88
CA GLY A 88 -7.49 -18.10 4.09
C GLY A 88 -9.02 -18.23 3.99
N SER A 89 -9.77 -17.31 4.61
CA SER A 89 -11.23 -17.30 4.61
C SER A 89 -11.80 -17.03 3.22
N HIS A 90 -11.07 -16.30 2.37
CA HIS A 90 -11.47 -15.94 1.02
C HIS A 90 -10.25 -15.89 0.08
N PRO A 91 -10.42 -16.15 -1.22
CA PRO A 91 -9.36 -15.97 -2.20
C PRO A 91 -8.98 -14.48 -2.30
N CYS A 92 -7.75 -14.14 -1.95
CA CYS A 92 -7.20 -12.81 -2.16
C CYS A 92 -7.13 -12.50 -3.67
N GLN A 93 -7.82 -11.44 -4.11
CA GLN A 93 -7.82 -10.97 -5.50
C GLN A 93 -6.83 -9.82 -5.74
N LEU A 94 -6.02 -9.46 -4.74
CA LEU A 94 -5.12 -8.33 -4.83
C LEU A 94 -4.00 -8.61 -5.83
N GLU A 95 -4.05 -7.92 -6.97
CA GLU A 95 -3.08 -8.07 -8.06
C GLU A 95 -2.06 -6.93 -8.09
N LYS A 96 -2.42 -5.73 -7.60
CA LYS A 96 -1.58 -4.53 -7.68
C LYS A 96 -1.40 -3.90 -6.32
N LEU A 97 -0.15 -3.70 -5.93
CA LEU A 97 0.20 -3.06 -4.67
C LEU A 97 1.14 -1.88 -4.91
N PHE A 98 0.75 -0.73 -4.38
CA PHE A 98 1.59 0.47 -4.30
C PHE A 98 1.90 0.78 -2.83
N LEU A 99 3.19 0.91 -2.52
CA LEU A 99 3.70 1.27 -1.20
C LEU A 99 4.62 2.47 -1.34
N GLY A 100 4.44 3.51 -0.52
CA GLY A 100 5.36 4.64 -0.55
C GLY A 100 5.55 5.29 0.82
N GLY A 101 6.79 5.70 1.12
CA GLY A 101 7.11 6.41 2.36
C GLY A 101 6.83 5.59 3.63
N MET A 102 7.00 4.28 3.56
CA MET A 102 6.69 3.36 4.65
C MET A 102 7.75 3.40 5.75
N THR A 103 7.35 3.19 7.01
CA THR A 103 8.29 3.11 8.15
C THR A 103 8.12 1.81 8.95
N GLY A 104 9.22 1.27 9.48
CA GLY A 104 9.23 0.05 10.30
C GLY A 104 8.69 -1.16 9.55
N ILE A 105 9.24 -1.49 8.38
CA ILE A 105 8.70 -2.46 7.42
C ILE A 105 9.39 -3.83 7.49
N GLU A 106 9.82 -4.26 8.68
CA GLU A 106 10.58 -5.50 8.85
C GLU A 106 9.79 -6.76 8.45
N GLY A 107 8.48 -6.78 8.67
CA GLY A 107 7.55 -7.87 8.34
C GLY A 107 6.93 -7.81 6.94
N LEU A 108 7.09 -6.69 6.21
CA LEU A 108 6.57 -6.51 4.85
C LEU A 108 6.91 -7.68 3.89
N PRO A 109 8.15 -8.21 3.84
CA PRO A 109 8.50 -9.29 2.91
C PRO A 109 7.66 -10.55 3.06
N GLY A 110 7.29 -10.90 4.30
CA GLY A 110 6.46 -12.07 4.60
C GLY A 110 5.05 -11.93 4.05
N GLY A 111 4.44 -10.75 4.24
CA GLY A 111 3.13 -10.42 3.69
C GLY A 111 3.12 -10.44 2.16
N LEU A 112 4.11 -9.82 1.52
CA LEU A 112 4.21 -9.74 0.06
C LEU A 112 4.34 -11.11 -0.62
N LYS A 113 5.10 -12.02 -0.03
CA LYS A 113 5.34 -13.37 -0.58
C LYS A 113 4.05 -14.16 -0.79
N ALA A 114 3.06 -13.96 0.08
CA ALA A 114 1.82 -14.72 0.08
C ALA A 114 0.74 -14.13 -0.84
N LEU A 115 0.97 -12.93 -1.38
CA LEU A 115 0.01 -12.26 -2.27
C LEU A 115 0.23 -12.66 -3.74
N PRO A 116 -0.84 -12.82 -4.53
CA PRO A 116 -0.77 -13.15 -5.95
C PRO A 116 -0.49 -11.91 -6.83
N LEU A 117 0.48 -11.08 -6.43
CA LEU A 117 0.76 -9.80 -7.08
C LEU A 117 1.22 -9.98 -8.54
N LYS A 118 0.59 -9.20 -9.42
CA LYS A 118 0.99 -8.98 -10.81
C LYS A 118 1.71 -7.65 -11.00
N GLY A 119 1.47 -6.67 -10.13
CA GLY A 119 2.15 -5.37 -10.17
C GLY A 119 2.56 -4.90 -8.79
N LEU A 120 3.80 -4.44 -8.66
CA LEU A 120 4.33 -3.88 -7.43
C LEU A 120 5.04 -2.55 -7.71
N ARG A 121 4.62 -1.50 -7.01
CA ARG A 121 5.28 -0.20 -7.04
C ARG A 121 5.70 0.20 -5.64
N MET A 122 6.97 0.52 -5.46
CA MET A 122 7.57 0.87 -4.19
C MET A 122 8.25 2.24 -4.32
N ILE A 123 7.96 3.15 -3.39
CA ILE A 123 8.56 4.48 -3.36
C ILE A 123 9.28 4.73 -2.04
N GLY A 124 10.55 5.10 -2.11
CA GLY A 124 11.29 5.56 -0.93
C GLY A 124 11.53 4.49 0.13
N LEU A 125 11.68 3.23 -0.28
CA LEU A 125 12.05 2.16 0.65
C LEU A 125 13.57 2.20 0.95
N PRO A 126 13.99 1.92 2.19
CA PRO A 126 15.39 1.71 2.51
C PRO A 126 15.92 0.44 1.82
N LEU A 127 17.24 0.41 1.59
CA LEU A 127 17.92 -0.65 0.84
C LEU A 127 17.67 -2.03 1.47
N GLU A 128 17.73 -2.13 2.80
CA GLU A 128 17.59 -3.40 3.53
C GLU A 128 16.20 -4.02 3.36
N ALA A 129 15.17 -3.17 3.33
CA ALA A 129 13.80 -3.61 3.12
C ALA A 129 13.55 -4.01 1.66
N LEU A 130 14.19 -3.29 0.73
CA LEU A 130 14.13 -3.59 -0.69
C LEU A 130 14.75 -4.96 -1.00
N ASP A 131 15.95 -5.21 -0.48
CA ASP A 131 16.65 -6.49 -0.58
C ASP A 131 15.83 -7.64 0.02
N SER A 132 15.29 -7.43 1.23
CA SER A 132 14.47 -8.45 1.89
C SER A 132 13.20 -8.74 1.09
N THR A 133 12.57 -7.71 0.53
CA THR A 133 11.42 -7.86 -0.38
C THR A 133 11.80 -8.68 -1.61
N PHE A 134 12.91 -8.37 -2.27
CA PHE A 134 13.38 -9.11 -3.45
C PHE A 134 13.89 -10.51 -3.17
N ARG A 135 14.14 -10.91 -1.94
CA ARG A 135 14.41 -12.32 -1.62
C ARG A 135 13.15 -13.16 -1.55
N CYS A 136 12.01 -12.54 -1.24
CA CYS A 136 10.75 -13.24 -0.95
C CYS A 136 9.69 -13.08 -2.04
N LEU A 137 9.78 -12.05 -2.88
CA LEU A 137 8.80 -11.76 -3.92
C LEU A 137 8.79 -12.85 -5.00
N ASN A 138 7.60 -13.25 -5.42
CA ASN A 138 7.43 -14.15 -6.56
C ASN A 138 7.51 -13.36 -7.87
N LEU A 139 8.62 -13.47 -8.59
CA LEU A 139 8.89 -12.69 -9.80
C LEU A 139 8.21 -13.28 -11.04
N SER A 140 7.84 -14.56 -11.01
CA SER A 140 7.22 -15.29 -12.13
C SER A 140 5.82 -14.83 -12.52
N LYS A 141 5.16 -14.03 -11.67
CA LYS A 141 3.84 -13.46 -11.96
C LYS A 141 3.86 -11.95 -12.09
N LEU A 142 4.99 -11.32 -11.77
CA LEU A 142 5.11 -9.89 -11.72
C LEU A 142 5.36 -9.34 -13.12
N THR A 143 4.63 -8.29 -13.50
CA THR A 143 4.71 -7.68 -14.83
C THR A 143 5.31 -6.28 -14.70
N PRO A 144 4.69 -5.27 -14.06
CA PRO A 144 5.46 -4.11 -13.65
C PRO A 144 6.01 -4.27 -12.23
N LEU A 145 7.34 -4.19 -12.11
CA LEU A 145 8.03 -3.83 -10.88
C LEU A 145 8.56 -2.40 -11.01
N SER A 146 8.05 -1.48 -10.21
CA SER A 146 8.52 -0.09 -10.19
C SER A 146 9.16 0.25 -8.85
N ILE A 147 10.43 0.64 -8.87
CA ILE A 147 11.16 1.12 -7.69
C ILE A 147 11.52 2.57 -7.94
N LEU A 148 10.91 3.47 -7.19
CA LEU A 148 11.12 4.90 -7.35
C LEU A 148 11.71 5.49 -6.09
N HIS A 149 12.65 6.41 -6.24
CA HIS A 149 13.21 7.16 -5.13
C HIS A 149 13.77 6.29 -3.99
N ALA A 150 14.20 5.07 -4.30
CA ALA A 150 14.74 4.13 -3.32
C ALA A 150 16.27 4.13 -3.34
N HIS A 151 16.85 3.65 -2.24
CA HIS A 151 18.26 3.28 -2.20
C HIS A 151 18.42 1.95 -2.94
N TYR A 152 18.68 2.03 -4.24
CA TYR A 152 18.99 0.88 -5.10
C TYR A 152 20.49 0.88 -5.40
N ASP A 153 21.14 -0.26 -5.22
CA ASP A 153 22.58 -0.42 -5.49
C ASP A 153 22.91 -1.73 -6.23
N TRP A 154 24.19 -1.94 -6.46
CA TRP A 154 24.72 -3.12 -7.16
C TRP A 154 24.42 -4.45 -6.46
N SER A 155 24.24 -4.44 -5.14
CA SER A 155 23.92 -5.67 -4.39
C SER A 155 22.48 -6.11 -4.67
N THR A 156 21.54 -5.16 -4.73
CA THR A 156 20.16 -5.39 -5.14
C THR A 156 20.08 -5.85 -6.60
N GLU A 157 20.89 -5.24 -7.48
CA GLU A 157 20.99 -5.67 -8.89
C GLU A 157 21.50 -7.10 -9.01
N THR A 158 22.57 -7.45 -8.29
CA THR A 158 23.13 -8.80 -8.28
C THR A 158 22.11 -9.84 -7.80
N LEU A 159 21.35 -9.50 -6.76
CA LEU A 159 20.26 -10.34 -6.26
C LEU A 159 19.22 -10.61 -7.33
N LEU A 160 18.73 -9.57 -8.02
CA LEU A 160 17.76 -9.73 -9.11
C LEU A 160 18.35 -10.48 -10.30
N GLY A 161 19.60 -10.22 -10.66
CA GLY A 161 20.34 -10.93 -11.70
C GLY A 161 20.41 -12.44 -11.46
N SER A 162 20.60 -12.85 -10.21
CA SER A 162 20.62 -14.26 -9.81
C SER A 162 19.27 -14.98 -9.95
N ARG A 163 18.17 -14.23 -10.08
CA ARG A 163 16.78 -14.72 -10.20
C ARG A 163 16.18 -14.51 -11.59
N THR A 164 17.00 -14.22 -12.59
CA THR A 164 16.56 -13.95 -13.97
C THR A 164 15.74 -15.07 -14.60
N ASN A 165 15.95 -16.32 -14.18
CA ASN A 165 15.17 -17.48 -14.59
C ASN A 165 13.70 -17.44 -14.13
N GLU A 166 13.35 -16.57 -13.19
CA GLU A 166 11.97 -16.37 -12.75
C GLU A 166 11.24 -15.29 -13.57
N PHE A 167 11.93 -14.52 -14.41
CA PHE A 167 11.29 -13.46 -15.19
C PHE A 167 10.45 -14.04 -16.32
N THR A 168 9.26 -13.46 -16.50
CA THR A 168 8.42 -13.73 -17.68
C THR A 168 8.82 -12.82 -18.82
N GLU A 169 8.41 -13.15 -20.05
CA GLU A 169 8.59 -12.27 -21.21
C GLU A 169 7.93 -10.89 -21.05
N GLN A 170 6.94 -10.79 -20.16
CA GLN A 170 6.22 -9.55 -19.89
C GLN A 170 6.83 -8.77 -18.71
N PHE A 171 7.81 -9.34 -18.00
CA PHE A 171 8.43 -8.68 -16.87
C PHE A 171 9.13 -7.40 -17.31
N CYS A 172 8.77 -6.29 -16.70
CA CYS A 172 9.36 -4.98 -16.91
C CYS A 172 9.71 -4.35 -15.56
N MET A 173 10.94 -3.84 -15.47
CA MET A 173 11.44 -3.16 -14.29
C MET A 173 11.65 -1.68 -14.58
N HIS A 174 11.00 -0.82 -13.80
CA HIS A 174 11.18 0.63 -13.86
C HIS A 174 11.96 1.08 -12.63
N LEU A 175 13.15 1.63 -12.87
CA LEU A 175 14.04 2.15 -11.85
C LEU A 175 14.11 3.66 -11.98
N GLU A 176 13.72 4.37 -10.92
CA GLU A 176 13.95 5.80 -10.79
C GLU A 176 14.80 6.04 -9.55
N LYS A 177 16.03 6.49 -9.76
CA LYS A 177 16.95 6.79 -8.67
C LYS A 177 16.37 7.90 -7.80
N ALA A 178 16.58 7.81 -6.49
CA ALA A 178 16.45 8.97 -5.63
C ALA A 178 17.36 10.09 -6.17
N SER A 179 16.79 11.10 -6.83
CA SER A 179 17.54 12.31 -7.11
C SER A 179 17.77 13.04 -5.79
N GLU A 180 18.87 13.77 -5.68
CA GLU A 180 19.15 14.63 -4.52
C GLU A 180 18.04 15.69 -4.30
N VAL A 181 17.10 15.82 -5.24
CA VAL A 181 15.91 16.70 -5.17
C VAL A 181 14.84 16.17 -4.20
N LEU A 182 15.00 14.97 -3.62
CA LEU A 182 14.14 14.50 -2.51
C LEU A 182 14.31 15.30 -1.21
N GLU A 183 15.20 16.29 -1.15
CA GLU A 183 15.07 17.38 -0.17
C GLU A 183 13.67 18.03 -0.22
N GLU A 184 12.94 18.01 -1.35
CA GLU A 184 11.57 18.53 -1.41
C GLU A 184 10.52 17.62 -0.73
N PHE A 185 10.72 16.30 -0.69
CA PHE A 185 9.87 15.41 0.13
C PHE A 185 10.35 15.36 1.59
N GLY A 186 11.61 15.74 1.84
CA GLY A 186 12.16 16.11 3.15
C GLY A 186 11.74 17.50 3.65
N MET A 187 11.27 18.40 2.78
CA MET A 187 10.80 19.74 3.19
C MET A 187 9.53 19.70 4.03
N MET A 188 8.85 18.54 4.14
CA MET A 188 7.78 18.39 5.11
C MET A 188 8.30 18.20 6.54
N LYS A 189 9.51 17.67 6.75
CA LYS A 189 10.17 17.73 8.08
C LYS A 189 10.55 19.15 8.43
N ASP A 190 11.05 19.94 7.48
CA ASP A 190 11.50 21.31 7.74
C ASP A 190 10.32 22.29 7.91
N ILE A 191 9.21 22.10 7.18
CA ILE A 191 7.97 22.85 7.39
C ILE A 191 7.30 22.47 8.71
N VAL A 192 7.22 21.17 9.06
CA VAL A 192 6.66 20.72 10.34
C VAL A 192 7.50 21.21 11.52
N GLU A 193 8.83 21.19 11.44
CA GLU A 193 9.71 21.75 12.47
C GLU A 193 9.64 23.29 12.54
N ARG A 194 9.50 24.00 11.41
CA ARG A 194 9.28 25.46 11.41
C ARG A 194 7.91 25.84 11.98
N VAL A 195 6.87 25.04 11.79
CA VAL A 195 5.53 25.26 12.37
C VAL A 195 5.53 25.00 13.88
N LYS A 196 6.25 23.96 14.36
CA LYS A 196 6.44 23.71 15.80
C LYS A 196 7.18 24.85 16.50
N ARG A 197 8.21 25.43 15.88
CA ARG A 197 8.96 26.57 16.47
C ARG A 197 8.15 27.87 16.57
N ARG A 198 7.07 28.03 15.78
CA ARG A 198 6.20 29.20 15.82
C ARG A 198 5.08 29.14 16.87
N HIS A 199 4.86 27.99 17.52
CA HIS A 199 3.83 27.81 18.55
C HIS A 199 4.42 27.75 19.98
N VAL A 200 5.71 28.05 20.14
CA VAL A 200 6.42 28.11 21.44
C VAL A 200 6.87 29.54 21.76
N GLN A 201 6.29 30.55 21.10
CA GLN A 201 6.42 31.97 21.45
C GLN A 201 5.07 32.57 21.80
#